data_AF-A0A2S7QQE3-F1
#
_entry.id   AF-A0A2S7QQE3-F1
#
_cell.length_a   1.000
_cell.length_b   1.000
_cell.length_c   1.000
_cell.angle_alpha   90.00
_cell.angle_beta   90.00
_cell.angle_gamma   90.00
#
_symmetry.space_group_name_H-M   'P 1'
#
loop_
_entity.id
_entity.type
_entity.pdbx_description
1 polymer ?
#
loop_
_entity_poly.entity_id
_entity_poly.type
_entity_poly.pdbx_seq_one_letter_code
_entity_poly.pdbx_strand_id
1 'polypeptide(L)'
;MFTRHLGRLQEPLSALVFSYGDYGGGGTGFAVSEVVFLASRSRNPKLQDHPVVKKVTVLTSPTNPNIRDDYNQLENVTAIPFKLKLQILDAGMMSTLMSFDESSKVPLYMAEVQKIIRNLATERRFHYLEFKRQLKR
;
A
#
# COMPACT_ATOMS: atom_id res chain seq x y z
N MET A 1 -4.05 -42.81 -2.96
CA MET A 1 -5.03 -42.99 -4.05
C MET A 1 -5.89 -41.73 -4.09
N PHE A 2 -5.57 -40.76 -4.96
CA PHE A 2 -6.27 -39.47 -5.02
C PHE A 2 -7.34 -39.51 -6.13
N THR A 3 -8.57 -39.15 -5.78
CA THR A 3 -9.80 -39.26 -6.58
C THR A 3 -9.78 -38.33 -7.81
N ARG A 4 -10.18 -38.86 -8.98
CA ARG A 4 -10.23 -38.22 -10.32
C ARG A 4 -11.23 -37.05 -10.47
N HIS A 5 -11.82 -36.55 -9.38
CA HIS A 5 -12.93 -35.59 -9.42
C HIS A 5 -12.60 -34.20 -8.86
N LEU A 6 -11.38 -33.95 -8.38
CA LEU A 6 -10.96 -32.59 -8.07
C LEU A 6 -10.41 -31.91 -9.33
N GLY A 7 -11.17 -30.94 -9.85
CA GLY A 7 -10.73 -30.05 -10.92
C GLY A 7 -9.41 -29.39 -10.52
N ARG A 8 -8.34 -29.73 -11.22
CA ARG A 8 -7.02 -29.13 -11.01
C ARG A 8 -7.00 -27.79 -11.75
N LEU A 9 -6.86 -26.69 -11.00
CA LEU A 9 -6.62 -25.37 -11.61
C LEU A 9 -5.36 -25.45 -12.48
N GLN A 10 -5.51 -25.17 -13.78
CA GLN A 10 -4.41 -25.22 -14.74
C GLN A 10 -3.35 -24.15 -14.44
N GLU A 11 -3.77 -23.03 -13.85
CA GLU A 11 -2.94 -21.92 -13.42
C GLU A 11 -3.27 -21.56 -11.96
N PRO A 12 -2.30 -21.11 -11.16
CA PRO A 12 -2.57 -20.69 -9.79
C PRO A 12 -3.53 -19.50 -9.76
N LEU A 13 -4.55 -19.57 -8.90
CA LEU A 13 -5.49 -18.47 -8.66
C LEU A 13 -4.70 -17.25 -8.15
N SER A 14 -4.80 -16.11 -8.86
CA SER A 14 -4.27 -14.85 -8.36
C SER A 14 -5.11 -14.38 -7.17
N ALA A 15 -4.49 -14.21 -6.01
CA ALA A 15 -5.14 -13.69 -4.81
C ALA A 15 -4.65 -12.27 -4.51
N LEU A 16 -5.58 -11.36 -4.21
CA LEU A 16 -5.28 -10.04 -3.70
C LEU A 16 -5.41 -10.04 -2.18
N VAL A 17 -4.34 -9.68 -1.48
CA VAL A 17 -4.32 -9.60 -0.02
C VAL A 17 -4.00 -8.16 0.39
N PHE A 18 -4.86 -7.57 1.20
CA PHE A 18 -4.61 -6.28 1.84
C PHE A 18 -3.98 -6.53 3.20
N SER A 19 -2.72 -6.12 3.36
CA SER A 19 -1.98 -6.21 4.62
C SER A 19 -1.87 -4.81 5.20
N TYR A 20 -2.46 -4.59 6.38
CA TYR A 20 -2.33 -3.35 7.13
C TYR A 20 -1.40 -3.58 8.33
N GLY A 21 -0.47 -2.66 8.57
CA GLY A 21 0.46 -2.74 9.68
C GLY A 21 1.35 -1.51 9.76
N ASP A 22 1.74 -1.15 10.97
CA ASP A 22 2.60 0.01 11.20
C ASP A 22 4.03 -0.27 10.76
N TYR A 23 4.62 0.67 10.01
CA TYR A 23 6.05 0.65 9.73
C TYR A 23 6.81 1.18 10.95
N GLY A 24 7.17 0.27 11.86
CA GLY A 24 7.87 0.60 13.10
C GLY A 24 9.31 1.05 12.85
N GLY A 25 9.58 2.37 12.87
CA GLY A 25 10.93 2.94 12.80
C GLY A 25 11.76 2.82 14.09
N GLY A 26 11.28 2.09 15.09
CA GLY A 26 11.80 2.09 16.47
C GLY A 26 12.60 0.85 16.89
N GLY A 27 13.24 0.14 15.96
CA GLY A 27 14.15 -0.97 16.30
C GLY A 27 13.49 -2.35 16.48
N THR A 28 12.16 -2.48 16.34
CA THR A 28 11.47 -3.78 16.27
C THR A 28 11.53 -4.45 14.89
N GLY A 29 12.13 -3.75 13.90
CA GLY A 29 12.34 -4.26 12.55
C GLY A 29 11.08 -4.20 11.68
N PHE A 30 11.30 -4.18 10.37
CA PHE A 30 10.23 -4.25 9.39
C PHE A 30 9.60 -5.65 9.37
N ALA A 31 8.34 -5.76 9.77
CA ALA A 31 7.56 -6.99 9.65
C ALA A 31 7.01 -7.11 8.22
N VAL A 32 7.58 -8.03 7.45
CA VAL A 32 7.08 -8.38 6.11
C VAL A 32 5.71 -9.05 6.23
N SER A 33 4.82 -8.80 5.27
CA SER A 33 3.52 -9.47 5.20
C SER A 33 3.66 -11.00 5.22
N GLU A 34 2.73 -11.69 5.88
CA GLU A 34 2.70 -13.17 5.96
C GLU A 34 2.76 -13.81 4.57
N VAL A 35 2.05 -13.26 3.58
CA VAL A 35 2.05 -13.77 2.20
C VAL A 35 3.45 -13.72 1.59
N VAL A 36 4.17 -12.64 1.87
CA VAL A 36 5.54 -12.46 1.40
C VAL A 36 6.50 -13.37 2.17
N PHE A 37 6.30 -13.53 3.47
CA PHE A 37 7.06 -14.47 4.30
C PHE A 37 6.95 -15.90 3.74
N LEU A 38 5.73 -16.35 3.45
CA LEU A 38 5.46 -17.67 2.86
C LEU A 38 6.02 -17.83 1.43
N ALA A 39 6.13 -16.75 0.67
CA ALA A 39 6.75 -16.77 -0.66
C ALA A 39 8.29 -16.77 -0.63
N SER A 40 8.88 -16.25 0.46
CA SER A 40 10.33 -16.14 0.61
C SER A 40 10.94 -17.50 1.03
N ARG A 41 11.44 -18.25 0.05
CA ARG A 41 12.10 -19.56 0.27
C ARG A 41 13.34 -19.46 1.16
N SER A 42 14.00 -18.31 1.12
CA SER A 42 15.29 -18.06 1.77
C SER A 42 15.24 -18.02 3.29
N ARG A 43 14.07 -17.89 3.91
CA ARG A 43 13.95 -17.76 5.39
C ARG A 43 13.79 -19.07 6.14
N ASN A 44 13.38 -20.18 5.53
CA ASN A 44 13.16 -21.42 6.26
C ASN A 44 13.38 -22.69 5.42
N PRO A 45 14.43 -23.50 5.71
CA PRO A 45 14.69 -24.76 5.04
C PRO A 45 13.53 -25.77 5.13
N LYS A 46 12.71 -25.70 6.18
CA LYS A 46 11.56 -26.60 6.37
C LYS A 46 10.41 -26.30 5.40
N LEU A 47 10.40 -25.13 4.76
CA LEU A 47 9.38 -24.72 3.81
C LEU A 47 9.75 -25.08 2.35
N GLN A 48 10.91 -25.72 2.11
CA GLN A 48 11.36 -26.05 0.75
C GLN A 48 10.46 -27.07 0.03
N ASP A 49 9.81 -27.97 0.77
CA ASP A 49 8.95 -29.03 0.23
C ASP A 49 7.48 -28.61 0.05
N HIS A 50 7.13 -27.39 0.46
CA HIS A 50 5.75 -26.89 0.36
C HIS A 50 5.49 -26.17 -0.97
N PRO A 51 4.25 -26.17 -1.49
CA PRO A 51 3.88 -25.37 -2.66
C PRO A 51 4.12 -23.89 -2.38
N VAL A 52 5.01 -23.26 -3.17
CA VAL A 52 5.37 -21.85 -3.01
C VAL A 52 4.64 -20.98 -4.03
N VAL A 53 4.25 -19.78 -3.61
CA VAL A 53 3.75 -18.73 -4.51
C VAL A 53 4.87 -18.33 -5.47
N LYS A 54 4.66 -18.54 -6.77
CA LYS A 54 5.68 -18.27 -7.81
C LYS A 54 6.09 -16.80 -7.91
N LYS A 55 5.17 -15.89 -7.57
CA LYS A 55 5.39 -14.45 -7.70
C LYS A 55 4.44 -13.69 -6.76
N VAL A 56 5.00 -12.78 -5.97
CA VAL A 56 4.24 -11.81 -5.16
C VAL A 56 4.55 -10.41 -5.65
N THR A 57 3.51 -9.63 -5.92
CA THR A 57 3.65 -8.19 -6.23
C THR A 57 3.14 -7.39 -5.05
N VAL A 58 4.02 -6.59 -4.44
CA VAL A 58 3.67 -5.73 -3.31
C VAL A 58 3.51 -4.31 -3.80
N LEU A 59 2.39 -3.67 -3.47
CA LEU A 59 2.13 -2.27 -3.76
C LEU A 59 2.52 -1.44 -2.53
N THR A 60 3.57 -0.64 -2.64
CA THR A 60 4.11 0.13 -1.50
C THR A 60 3.81 1.62 -1.61
N SER A 61 3.70 2.32 -0.48
CA SER A 61 3.54 3.77 -0.49
C SER A 61 4.78 4.45 -1.12
N PRO A 62 4.62 5.37 -2.09
CA PRO A 62 5.74 6.10 -2.68
C PRO A 62 6.47 7.02 -1.68
N THR A 63 5.81 7.39 -0.59
CA THR A 63 6.33 8.33 0.42
C THR A 63 7.40 7.70 1.32
N ASN A 64 7.43 6.36 1.42
CA ASN A 64 8.42 5.64 2.21
C ASN A 64 9.14 4.61 1.33
N PRO A 65 10.28 4.99 0.70
CA PRO A 65 11.01 4.09 -0.20
C PRO A 65 11.63 2.90 0.54
N ASN A 66 11.91 3.01 1.84
CA ASN A 66 12.56 1.95 2.62
C ASN A 66 11.71 0.66 2.61
N ILE A 67 10.37 0.77 2.69
CA ILE A 67 9.46 -0.38 2.60
C ILE A 67 9.66 -1.16 1.30
N ARG A 68 9.82 -0.44 0.18
CA ARG A 68 10.02 -1.07 -1.13
C ARG A 68 11.35 -1.79 -1.17
N ASP A 69 12.39 -1.15 -0.63
CA ASP A 69 13.75 -1.67 -0.65
C ASP A 69 13.88 -2.89 0.27
N ASP A 70 13.16 -2.92 1.40
CA ASP A 70 13.06 -4.07 2.30
C ASP A 70 12.37 -5.27 1.61
N TYR A 71 11.28 -5.04 0.87
CA TYR A 71 10.58 -6.11 0.14
C TYR A 71 11.35 -6.65 -1.06
N ASN A 72 12.11 -5.80 -1.76
CA ASN A 72 12.87 -6.20 -2.95
C ASN A 72 14.09 -7.08 -2.63
N GLN A 73 14.48 -7.21 -1.37
CA GLN A 73 15.54 -8.14 -0.92
C GLN A 73 15.06 -9.61 -0.90
N LEU A 74 13.76 -9.86 -1.06
CA LEU A 74 13.18 -11.19 -0.95
C LEU A 74 13.00 -11.84 -2.33
N GLU A 75 13.31 -13.14 -2.39
CA GLU A 75 13.08 -13.94 -3.59
C GLU A 75 11.60 -14.01 -3.95
N ASN A 76 11.30 -14.03 -5.26
CA ASN A 76 9.94 -14.13 -5.80
C ASN A 76 9.01 -12.94 -5.46
N VAL A 77 9.57 -11.85 -4.93
CA VAL A 77 8.83 -10.64 -4.58
C VAL A 77 9.21 -9.50 -5.53
N THR A 78 8.23 -8.71 -5.93
CA THR A 78 8.47 -7.45 -6.63
C THR A 78 7.67 -6.35 -5.95
N ALA A 79 8.35 -5.35 -5.39
CA ALA A 79 7.71 -4.19 -4.80
C ALA A 79 7.62 -3.05 -5.83
N ILE A 80 6.41 -2.58 -6.10
CA ILE A 80 6.15 -1.45 -6.99
C ILE A 80 5.40 -0.34 -6.25
N PRO A 81 5.66 0.94 -6.58
CA PRO A 81 4.96 2.05 -5.95
C PRO A 81 3.47 2.03 -6.30
N PHE A 82 2.63 2.09 -5.27
CA PHE A 82 1.20 2.28 -5.41
C PHE A 82 0.91 3.72 -5.84
N LYS A 83 0.39 3.89 -7.06
CA LYS A 83 0.05 5.20 -7.61
C LYS A 83 -1.45 5.32 -7.77
N LEU A 84 -2.03 6.35 -7.15
CA LEU A 84 -3.43 6.72 -7.36
C LEU A 84 -3.56 7.58 -8.63
N LYS A 85 -4.63 7.37 -9.40
CA LYS A 85 -4.94 8.24 -10.53
C LYS A 85 -5.39 9.61 -9.98
N LEU A 86 -4.73 10.69 -10.39
CA LEU A 86 -5.04 12.02 -9.85
C LEU A 86 -6.48 12.48 -10.15
N GLN A 87 -7.12 11.93 -11.19
CA GLN A 87 -8.48 12.26 -11.60
C GLN A 87 -9.57 11.64 -10.72
N ILE A 88 -9.24 10.59 -9.95
CA ILE A 88 -10.19 9.94 -9.02
C ILE A 88 -10.12 10.54 -7.62
N LEU A 89 -9.09 11.36 -7.33
CA LEU A 89 -8.96 12.01 -6.04
C LEU A 89 -10.07 13.05 -5.88
N ASP A 90 -10.85 12.93 -4.82
CA ASP A 90 -11.79 13.94 -4.37
C ASP A 90 -11.37 14.52 -3.01
N ALA A 91 -12.12 15.51 -2.52
CA ALA A 91 -11.83 16.16 -1.25
C ALA A 91 -11.91 15.19 -0.05
N GLY A 92 -12.83 14.22 -0.10
CA GLY A 92 -12.98 13.21 0.95
C GLY A 92 -11.79 12.26 1.00
N MET A 93 -11.40 11.69 -0.15
CA MET A 93 -10.22 10.84 -0.29
C MET A 93 -8.95 11.55 0.14
N MET A 94 -8.77 12.82 -0.26
CA MET A 94 -7.63 13.61 0.19
C MET A 94 -7.61 13.74 1.71
N SER A 95 -8.77 14.00 2.33
CA SER A 95 -8.89 14.12 3.78
C SER A 95 -8.55 12.82 4.51
N THR A 96 -8.99 11.68 3.97
CA THR A 96 -8.65 10.35 4.48
C THR A 96 -7.16 10.02 4.31
N LEU A 97 -6.58 10.29 3.13
CA LEU A 97 -5.17 9.99 2.85
C LEU A 97 -4.18 10.81 3.70
N MET A 98 -4.62 11.95 4.24
CA MET A 98 -3.81 12.77 5.14
C MET A 98 -4.03 12.43 6.62
N SER A 99 -4.80 11.38 6.93
CA SER A 99 -5.16 10.97 8.30
C SER A 99 -5.68 12.13 9.14
N PHE A 100 -6.50 13.00 8.55
CA PHE A 100 -7.01 14.20 9.23
C PHE A 100 -7.87 13.89 10.46
N ASP A 101 -8.47 12.69 10.52
CA ASP A 101 -9.42 12.30 11.56
C ASP A 101 -8.74 11.68 12.80
N GLU A 102 -7.44 11.38 12.75
CA GLU A 102 -6.74 10.64 13.82
C GLU A 102 -5.98 11.55 14.81
N SER A 103 -5.82 12.85 14.50
CA SER A 103 -5.08 13.78 15.35
C SER A 103 -5.99 14.63 16.24
N SER A 104 -5.91 14.45 17.56
CA SER A 104 -6.61 15.27 18.56
C SER A 104 -6.13 16.74 18.60
N LYS A 105 -5.02 17.06 17.95
CA LYS A 105 -4.48 18.42 17.81
C LYS A 105 -4.17 18.69 16.35
N VAL A 106 -5.12 19.29 15.64
CA VAL A 106 -4.93 19.75 14.26
C VAL A 106 -3.93 20.92 14.26
N PRO A 107 -2.74 20.77 13.63
CA PRO A 107 -1.77 21.85 13.54
C PRO A 107 -2.32 23.06 12.77
N LEU A 108 -1.87 24.28 13.07
CA LEU A 108 -2.35 25.51 12.41
C LEU A 108 -2.25 25.46 10.87
N TYR A 109 -1.18 24.87 10.33
CA TYR A 109 -1.03 24.75 8.88
C TYR A 109 -2.12 23.88 8.25
N MET A 110 -2.71 22.94 9.00
CA MET A 110 -3.79 22.09 8.51
C MET A 110 -5.10 22.84 8.32
N ALA A 111 -5.35 23.91 9.08
CA ALA A 111 -6.51 24.77 8.85
C ALA A 111 -6.48 25.41 7.45
N GLU A 112 -5.29 25.83 6.99
CA GLU A 112 -5.14 26.38 5.64
C GLU A 112 -5.27 25.31 4.56
N VAL A 113 -4.73 24.11 4.78
CA VAL A 113 -4.91 22.98 3.84
C VAL A 113 -6.39 22.61 3.71
N GLN A 114 -7.12 22.51 4.82
CA GLN A 114 -8.56 22.21 4.82
C GLN A 114 -9.36 23.30 4.10
N LYS A 115 -9.01 24.57 4.30
CA LYS A 115 -9.63 25.71 3.60
C LYS A 115 -9.44 25.60 2.09
N ILE A 116 -8.22 25.29 1.61
CA ILE A 116 -7.94 25.08 0.18
C ILE A 116 -8.80 23.93 -0.38
N ILE A 117 -8.85 22.80 0.33
CA ILE A 117 -9.62 21.62 -0.11
C ILE A 117 -11.11 21.96 -0.20
N ARG A 118 -11.66 22.62 0.82
CA ARG A 118 -13.06 23.02 0.84
C ARG A 118 -13.39 24.00 -0.29
N ASN A 119 -12.55 25.02 -0.51
CA ASN A 119 -12.77 25.99 -1.58
C ASN A 119 -12.79 25.29 -2.95
N LEU A 120 -11.85 24.37 -3.18
CA LEU A 120 -11.80 23.60 -4.43
C LEU A 120 -12.96 22.62 -4.60
N ALA A 121 -13.53 22.11 -3.50
CA ALA A 121 -14.71 21.25 -3.53
C ALA A 121 -16.01 22.03 -3.77
N THR A 122 -16.10 23.27 -3.28
CA THR A 122 -17.28 24.13 -3.45
C THR A 122 -17.34 24.75 -4.85
N GLU A 123 -16.21 25.15 -5.41
CA GLU A 123 -16.17 25.90 -6.67
C GLU A 123 -16.21 25.00 -7.91
N ARG A 124 -15.70 23.76 -7.83
CA ARG A 124 -15.54 22.80 -8.96
C ARG A 124 -15.49 21.34 -8.48
N ARG A 125 -15.38 20.39 -9.42
CA ARG A 125 -14.87 19.04 -9.11
C ARG A 125 -13.41 19.19 -8.65
N PHE A 126 -13.05 18.59 -7.51
CA PHE A 126 -11.70 18.66 -6.97
C PHE A 126 -10.66 18.22 -8.02
N HIS A 127 -9.61 19.02 -8.21
CA HIS A 127 -8.50 18.71 -9.10
C HIS A 127 -7.16 18.80 -8.35
N TYR A 128 -6.47 17.67 -8.22
CA TYR A 128 -5.23 17.58 -7.45
C TYR A 128 -4.12 18.54 -7.92
N LEU A 129 -4.00 18.79 -9.22
CA LEU A 129 -2.99 19.72 -9.75
C LEU A 129 -3.25 21.16 -9.31
N GLU A 130 -4.52 21.55 -9.22
CA GLU A 130 -4.94 22.87 -8.75
C GLU A 130 -4.67 23.01 -7.25
N PHE A 131 -5.03 21.99 -6.48
CA PHE A 131 -4.70 21.90 -5.04
C PHE A 131 -3.20 22.09 -4.80
N LYS A 132 -2.35 21.38 -5.54
CA LYS A 132 -0.89 21.50 -5.44
C LYS A 132 -0.37 22.90 -5.82
N ARG A 133 -1.05 23.61 -6.72
CA ARG A 133 -0.72 24.99 -7.09
C ARG A 133 -1.05 25.96 -5.96
N GLN A 134 -2.20 25.79 -5.32
CA GLN A 134 -2.63 26.66 -4.21
C GLN A 134 -1.79 26.44 -2.94
N LEU A 135 -1.31 25.21 -2.68
CA LEU A 135 -0.39 24.92 -1.57
C LEU A 135 0.99 25.59 -1.67
N LYS A 136 1.41 26.02 -2.86
CA LYS A 136 2.72 26.65 -3.08
C LYS A 136 2.70 28.18 -2.98
N ARG A 137 1.52 28.76 -2.83
CA ARG A 137 1.35 30.20 -2.58
C ARG A 137 1.52 30.48 -1.10
#